data_AF-A0A1B6MH79-F1
#
_entry.id   AF-A0A1B6MH79-F1
#
_cell.length_a   1.000
_cell.length_b   1.000
_cell.length_c   1.000
_cell.angle_alpha   90.00
_cell.angle_beta   90.00
_cell.angle_gamma   90.00
#
_symmetry.space_group_name_H-M   'P 1'
#
loop_
_entity.id
_entity.type
_entity.pdbx_description
1 polymer ?
#
loop_
_entity_poly.entity_id
_entity_poly.type
_entity_poly.pdbx_seq_one_letter_code
_entity_poly.pdbx_strand_id
1 'polypeptide(L)'
;LYKIEKLVTLLNESFKTMVIPTEKICIDESVVPFLGRLIFRQYLKNKRHRYGIKIFKLCAEGGYCVTYKIYSGKEQDQRATNLSAKVVLELVEPYLDFGRTVYTDN
;
A
#
# COMPACT_ATOMS: atom_id res chain seq x y z
N LEU A 1 -11.89 7.19 5.37
CA LEU A 1 -11.22 6.07 6.06
C LEU A 1 -11.37 6.12 7.60
N TYR A 2 -11.80 7.25 8.18
CA TYR A 2 -11.90 7.48 9.63
C TYR A 2 -12.39 6.29 10.49
N LYS A 3 -13.41 5.53 10.03
CA LYS A 3 -13.99 4.41 10.79
C LYS A 3 -12.98 3.29 11.11
N ILE A 4 -12.03 3.06 10.21
CA ILE A 4 -11.05 1.96 10.34
C ILE A 4 -9.61 2.47 10.51
N GLU A 5 -9.44 3.79 10.55
CA GLU A 5 -8.12 4.43 10.61
C GLU A 5 -7.32 3.97 11.82
N LYS A 6 -7.91 3.96 13.01
CA LYS A 6 -7.26 3.47 14.24
C LYS A 6 -6.77 2.02 14.11
N LEU A 7 -7.56 1.17 13.47
CA LEU A 7 -7.19 -0.24 13.25
C LEU A 7 -6.03 -0.35 12.25
N VAL A 8 -6.09 0.40 11.15
CA VAL A 8 -5.02 0.41 10.14
C VAL A 8 -3.71 0.92 10.73
N THR A 9 -3.76 1.99 11.53
CA THR A 9 -2.59 2.51 12.23
C THR A 9 -2.00 1.48 13.18
N LEU A 10 -2.83 0.86 14.03
CA LEU A 10 -2.39 -0.18 14.97
C LEU A 10 -1.72 -1.37 14.25
N LEU A 11 -2.30 -1.84 13.15
CA LEU A 11 -1.73 -2.94 12.37
C LEU A 11 -0.40 -2.54 11.74
N ASN A 12 -0.31 -1.37 11.11
CA ASN A 12 0.94 -0.89 10.52
C ASN A 12 2.04 -0.69 11.57
N GLU A 13 1.71 -0.17 12.75
CA GLU A 13 2.68 -0.06 13.86
C GLU A 13 3.17 -1.43 14.30
N SER A 14 2.26 -2.39 14.51
CA SER A 14 2.61 -3.75 14.88
C SER A 14 3.44 -4.46 13.80
N PHE A 15 3.16 -4.23 12.52
CA PHE A 15 3.89 -4.91 11.45
C PHE A 15 5.32 -4.40 11.34
N LYS A 16 5.52 -3.10 11.52
CA LYS A 16 6.84 -2.44 11.48
C LYS A 16 7.77 -2.87 12.61
N THR A 17 7.23 -3.22 13.79
CA THR A 17 8.06 -3.63 14.93
C THR A 17 8.53 -5.08 14.86
N MET A 18 7.85 -5.93 14.10
CA MET A 18 8.16 -7.37 14.02
C MET A 18 9.33 -7.69 13.07
N VAL A 19 9.48 -6.93 11.98
CA VAL A 19 10.51 -7.19 10.97
C VAL A 19 11.13 -5.88 10.49
N ILE A 20 12.44 -5.78 10.63
CA ILE A 20 13.24 -4.74 9.97
C ILE A 20 13.55 -5.25 8.55
N PRO A 21 13.13 -4.54 7.49
CA PRO A 21 13.40 -4.99 6.13
C PRO A 21 14.90 -5.05 5.83
N THR A 22 15.33 -6.12 5.15
CA THR A 22 16.71 -6.34 4.71
C THR A 22 16.99 -5.52 3.44
N GLU A 23 17.93 -5.97 2.60
CA GLU A 23 18.34 -5.29 1.37
C GLU A 23 17.19 -5.15 0.36
N LYS A 24 16.29 -6.13 0.26
CA LYS A 24 15.28 -6.20 -0.81
C LYS A 24 13.89 -5.92 -0.27
N ILE A 25 13.24 -4.92 -0.85
CA ILE A 25 11.84 -4.59 -0.56
C ILE A 25 11.04 -4.43 -1.85
N CYS A 26 9.78 -4.85 -1.82
CA CYS A 26 8.86 -4.78 -2.95
C CYS A 26 7.62 -3.98 -2.58
N ILE A 27 7.18 -3.12 -3.49
CA ILE A 27 5.92 -2.40 -3.38
C ILE A 27 5.04 -2.78 -4.57
N ASP A 28 3.80 -3.21 -4.28
CA ASP A 28 2.84 -3.62 -5.30
C ASP A 28 1.40 -3.33 -4.84
N GLU A 29 0.50 -3.27 -5.80
CA GLU A 29 -0.93 -3.13 -5.64
C GLU A 29 -1.59 -4.49 -5.38
N SER A 30 -2.42 -4.54 -4.33
CA SER A 30 -3.26 -5.70 -4.01
C SER A 30 -4.73 -5.31 -3.87
N VAL A 31 -5.62 -6.30 -4.02
CA VAL A 31 -7.07 -6.12 -3.93
C VAL A 31 -7.61 -6.96 -2.80
N VAL A 32 -8.26 -6.30 -1.84
CA VAL A 32 -9.08 -6.96 -0.83
C VAL A 32 -10.49 -7.10 -1.42
N PRO A 33 -10.97 -8.33 -1.70
CA PRO A 33 -12.27 -8.54 -2.33
C PRO A 33 -13.39 -7.93 -1.50
N PHE A 34 -14.20 -7.05 -2.11
CA PHE A 34 -15.33 -6.43 -1.44
C PHE A 34 -16.40 -6.04 -2.45
N LEU A 35 -17.60 -6.63 -2.31
CA LEU A 35 -18.72 -6.44 -3.23
C LEU A 35 -19.78 -5.45 -2.72
N GLY A 36 -19.70 -5.04 -1.46
CA GLY A 36 -20.64 -4.09 -0.86
C GLY A 36 -20.52 -2.67 -1.41
N ARG A 37 -21.41 -1.79 -0.94
CA ARG A 37 -21.39 -0.35 -1.27
C ARG A 37 -20.27 0.33 -0.49
N LEU A 38 -19.25 0.79 -1.20
CA LEU A 38 -18.13 1.54 -0.64
C LEU A 38 -17.68 2.60 -1.65
N ILE A 39 -17.51 3.84 -1.17
CA ILE A 39 -17.22 5.02 -2.01
C ILE A 39 -15.91 4.86 -2.79
N PHE A 40 -14.92 4.18 -2.21
CA PHE A 40 -13.60 4.00 -2.79
C PHE A 40 -13.33 2.58 -3.32
N ARG A 41 -14.40 1.81 -3.58
CA ARG A 41 -14.27 0.51 -4.25
C ARG A 41 -13.67 0.72 -5.64
N GLN A 42 -12.65 -0.04 -5.98
CA GLN A 42 -11.94 0.03 -7.25
C GLN A 42 -12.28 -1.18 -8.13
N TYR A 43 -12.19 -0.97 -9.44
CA TYR A 43 -12.21 -2.03 -10.44
C TYR A 43 -10.82 -2.21 -11.05
N LEU A 44 -10.23 -3.39 -10.91
CA LEU A 44 -8.90 -3.74 -11.41
C LEU A 44 -9.03 -4.91 -12.40
N LYS A 45 -9.05 -4.58 -13.69
CA LYS A 45 -9.35 -5.51 -14.80
C LYS A 45 -8.46 -6.77 -14.79
N ASN A 46 -7.19 -6.62 -14.44
CA ASN A 46 -6.17 -7.66 -14.52
C ASN A 46 -5.97 -8.46 -13.23
N LYS A 47 -6.79 -8.23 -12.19
CA LYS A 47 -6.71 -8.98 -10.92
C LYS A 47 -7.81 -10.04 -10.85
N ARG A 48 -7.52 -11.19 -10.23
CA ARG A 48 -8.47 -12.31 -10.04
C ARG A 48 -9.82 -11.85 -9.48
N HIS A 49 -9.76 -11.04 -8.41
CA HIS A 49 -10.91 -10.33 -7.89
C HIS A 49 -10.91 -8.93 -8.47
N ARG A 50 -11.78 -8.71 -9.47
CA ARG A 50 -11.80 -7.44 -10.21
C ARG A 50 -12.39 -6.29 -9.40
N TYR A 51 -13.24 -6.55 -8.41
CA TYR A 51 -13.86 -5.53 -7.57
C TYR A 51 -13.40 -5.68 -6.12
N GLY A 52 -12.96 -4.58 -5.53
CA GLY A 52 -12.58 -4.59 -4.12
C GLY A 52 -11.96 -3.29 -3.64
N ILE A 53 -11.28 -3.37 -2.51
CA ILE A 53 -10.50 -2.27 -1.93
C ILE A 53 -9.07 -2.42 -2.44
N LYS A 54 -8.61 -1.41 -3.16
CA LYS A 54 -7.22 -1.32 -3.61
C LYS A 54 -6.33 -0.92 -2.41
N ILE A 55 -5.27 -1.67 -2.19
CA ILE A 55 -4.23 -1.37 -1.20
C ILE A 55 -2.86 -1.41 -1.87
N PHE A 56 -1.96 -0.54 -1.41
CA PHE A 56 -0.54 -0.61 -1.71
C PHE A 56 0.15 -1.24 -0.51
N LYS A 57 0.99 -2.24 -0.73
CA LYS A 57 1.72 -2.94 0.35
C LYS A 57 3.22 -2.83 0.10
N LEU A 58 3.97 -2.58 1.16
CA LEU A 58 5.42 -2.74 1.19
C LEU A 58 5.72 -4.08 1.84
N CYS A 59 6.40 -4.95 1.10
CA CYS A 59 6.80 -6.27 1.54
C CYS A 59 8.31 -6.40 1.62
N ALA A 60 8.79 -7.05 2.68
CA ALA A 60 10.18 -7.47 2.81
C ALA A 60 10.39 -8.85 2.18
N GLU A 61 11.66 -9.28 2.14
CA GLU A 61 12.05 -10.63 1.76
C GLU A 61 11.27 -11.70 2.56
N GLY A 62 10.95 -12.83 1.92
CA GLY A 62 10.07 -13.85 2.49
C GLY A 62 8.57 -13.51 2.44
N GLY A 63 8.19 -12.38 1.86
CA GLY A 63 6.78 -12.01 1.62
C GLY A 63 6.09 -11.37 2.83
N TYR A 64 6.86 -10.96 3.84
CA TYR A 64 6.32 -10.30 5.03
C TYR A 64 5.81 -8.90 4.69
N CYS A 65 4.58 -8.55 5.10
CA CYS A 65 4.01 -7.21 4.92
C CYS A 65 4.47 -6.30 6.04
N VAL A 66 5.27 -5.29 5.70
CA VAL A 66 5.86 -4.35 6.67
C VAL A 66 4.90 -3.21 6.96
N THR A 67 4.24 -2.70 5.92
CA THR A 67 3.26 -1.63 6.03
C THR A 67 2.38 -1.61 4.78
N TYR A 68 1.16 -1.09 4.89
CA TYR A 68 0.27 -0.94 3.75
C TYR A 68 -0.57 0.35 3.86
N LYS A 69 -1.03 0.84 2.71
CA LYS A 69 -1.90 2.02 2.60
C LYS A 69 -3.13 1.69 1.76
N ILE A 70 -4.30 2.10 2.24
CA ILE A 70 -5.58 1.92 1.54
C ILE A 70 -5.78 3.06 0.57
N TYR A 71 -6.04 2.74 -0.70
CA TYR A 71 -6.33 3.75 -1.71
C TYR A 71 -7.80 4.19 -1.65
N SER A 72 -8.05 5.43 -1.23
CA SER A 72 -9.40 5.98 -1.12
C SER A 72 -9.84 6.88 -2.28
N GLY A 73 -9.05 7.00 -3.36
CA GLY A 73 -9.41 7.78 -4.57
C GLY A 73 -9.51 9.29 -4.39
N LYS A 74 -9.24 9.81 -3.19
CA LYS A 74 -9.22 11.25 -2.85
C LYS A 74 -7.96 11.54 -2.04
N GLU A 75 -6.86 11.83 -2.72
CA GLU A 75 -5.78 12.61 -2.11
C GLU A 75 -5.96 14.07 -2.54
N GLN A 76 -5.72 15.01 -1.62
CA GLN A 76 -6.07 16.43 -1.76
C GLN A 76 -5.38 17.15 -2.93
N ASP A 77 -4.34 16.56 -3.53
CA ASP A 77 -3.61 17.16 -4.64
C ASP A 77 -3.97 16.52 -5.98
N GLN A 78 -4.95 17.11 -6.67
CA GLN A 78 -5.33 16.75 -8.05
C GLN A 78 -4.28 17.17 -9.09
N ARG A 79 -3.19 17.83 -8.68
CA ARG A 79 -2.12 18.32 -9.56
C ARG A 79 -0.95 17.34 -9.73
N ALA A 80 -0.89 16.26 -8.96
CA ALA A 80 0.16 15.26 -9.09
C ALA A 80 -0.15 14.33 -10.26
N THR A 81 0.62 14.45 -11.33
CA THR A 81 0.52 13.64 -12.55
C THR A 81 0.72 12.14 -12.31
N ASN A 82 1.16 11.70 -11.11
CA ASN A 82 1.31 10.28 -10.74
C ASN A 82 0.93 10.00 -9.28
N LEU A 83 -0.39 9.93 -8.97
CA LEU A 83 -0.89 9.61 -7.61
C LEU A 83 -0.33 8.27 -7.08
N SER A 84 -0.22 7.25 -7.93
CA SER A 84 0.35 5.95 -7.55
C SER A 84 1.81 6.07 -7.14
N ALA A 85 2.62 6.80 -7.91
CA ALA A 85 4.03 7.02 -7.59
C ALA A 85 4.20 7.77 -6.26
N LYS A 86 3.34 8.76 -5.98
CA LYS A 86 3.35 9.45 -4.69
C LYS A 86 3.09 8.49 -3.52
N VAL A 87 2.09 7.63 -3.64
CA VAL A 87 1.77 6.63 -2.59
C VAL A 87 2.92 5.65 -2.39
N VAL A 88 3.57 5.22 -3.48
CA VAL A 88 4.76 4.36 -3.42
C VAL A 88 5.92 5.06 -2.70
N LEU A 89 6.18 6.34 -3.03
CA LEU A 89 7.22 7.14 -2.39
C LEU A 89 6.96 7.33 -0.89
N GLU A 90 5.72 7.65 -0.50
CA GLU A 90 5.35 7.78 0.91
C GLU A 90 5.50 6.47 1.69
N LEU A 91 5.23 5.32 1.07
CA LEU A 91 5.40 4.02 1.72
C LEU A 91 6.87 3.65 1.90
N VAL A 92 7.73 4.03 0.97
CA VAL A 92 9.16 3.68 0.99
C VAL A 92 10.03 4.67 1.76
N GLU A 93 9.58 5.91 1.94
CA GLU A 93 10.33 7.01 2.57
C GLU A 93 11.08 6.60 3.86
N PRO A 94 10.48 5.87 4.83
CA PRO A 94 11.18 5.46 6.05
C PRO A 94 12.31 4.44 5.85
N TYR A 95 12.42 3.87 4.64
CA TYR A 95 13.35 2.80 4.29
C TYR A 95 14.39 3.21 3.24
N LEU A 96 14.38 4.48 2.80
CA LEU A 96 15.37 5.08 1.90
C LEU A 96 16.69 5.35 2.62
N ASP A 97 17.76 5.55 1.84
CA ASP A 97 19.12 5.88 2.33
C ASP A 97 19.83 4.80 3.17
N PHE A 98 19.34 3.56 3.09
CA PHE A 98 19.96 2.39 3.75
C PHE A 98 20.61 1.40 2.79
N GLY A 99 20.84 1.79 1.52
CA GLY A 99 21.40 0.88 0.50
C GLY A 99 20.48 -0.27 0.08
N ARG A 100 19.16 -0.12 0.27
CA ARG A 100 18.16 -1.10 -0.13
C ARG A 100 17.81 -1.00 -1.61
N THR A 101 17.44 -2.13 -2.20
CA THR A 101 16.84 -2.23 -3.53
C THR A 101 15.32 -2.29 -3.42
N VAL A 102 14.65 -1.37 -4.12
CA VAL A 102 13.19 -1.28 -4.18
C VAL A 102 12.70 -1.85 -5.50
N TYR A 103 11.81 -2.84 -5.46
CA TYR A 103 11.14 -3.40 -6.63
C TYR A 103 9.71 -2.86 -6.72
N THR A 104 9.35 -2.28 -7.86
CA THR A 104 8.01 -1.75 -8.15
C THR A 104 7.53 -2.24 -9.50
N ASP A 105 6.22 -2.16 -9.76
CA ASP A 105 5.68 -2.25 -11.11
C ASP A 105 5.73 -0.90 -11.84
N ASN A 106 5.41 -0.91 -13.14
CA ASN A 106 5.44 0.25 -14.04
C ASN A 106 4.24 1.17 -13.89
#